data_AF-A0A1M3TDW8-F1
#
_entry.id   AF-A0A1M3TDW8-F1
#
_cell.length_a   1.000
_cell.length_b   1.000
_cell.length_c   1.000
_cell.angle_alpha   90.00
_cell.angle_beta   90.00
_cell.angle_gamma   90.00
#
_symmetry.space_group_name_H-M   'P 1'
#
loop_
_entity.id
_entity.type
_entity.pdbx_description
1 polymer ?
#
loop_
_entity_poly.entity_id
_entity_poly.type
_entity_poly.pdbx_seq_one_letter_code
_entity_poly.pdbx_strand_id
1 'polypeptide(L)'
;MADNRVPINYQTPPFPSLYELFPTKSTGAYYLYYNKDIWRFTLYWTLIFYGASHLLVAAWAVAMQCRSWKACLAVPLVYMVIGGLEALLAGSIIGLVLGAVYEAGNFRMSTWIPLLWGGINVLVLILSSFPIPGGL
;
A
#
# COMPACT_ATOMS: atom_id res chain seq x y z
N MET A 1 -10.38 9.00 -23.71
CA MET A 1 -9.57 10.10 -24.30
C MET A 1 -8.26 10.23 -23.52
N ALA A 2 -7.34 9.25 -23.65
CA ALA A 2 -6.11 9.18 -22.84
C ALA A 2 -4.82 9.40 -23.66
N ASP A 3 -4.95 9.81 -24.93
CA ASP A 3 -3.90 9.62 -25.94
C ASP A 3 -2.77 10.67 -25.87
N ASN A 4 -2.99 11.83 -25.25
CA ASN A 4 -1.99 12.91 -25.21
C ASN A 4 -1.00 12.86 -24.04
N ARG A 5 -1.21 11.99 -23.04
CA ARG A 5 -0.36 11.95 -21.83
C ARG A 5 0.68 10.84 -21.82
N VAL A 6 0.46 9.78 -22.58
CA VAL A 6 1.30 8.58 -22.56
C VAL A 6 2.35 8.72 -23.67
N PRO A 7 3.65 8.63 -23.36
CA PRO A 7 4.69 8.59 -24.39
C PRO A 7 4.49 7.41 -25.35
N ILE A 8 4.77 7.60 -26.65
CA ILE A 8 4.55 6.60 -27.71
C ILE A 8 5.25 5.25 -27.43
N ASN A 9 6.40 5.29 -26.73
CA ASN A 9 7.17 4.11 -26.35
C ASN A 9 7.04 3.76 -24.85
N TYR A 10 5.95 4.18 -24.20
CA TYR A 10 5.73 3.89 -22.79
C TYR A 10 5.47 2.40 -22.56
N GLN A 11 6.21 1.84 -21.62
CA GLN A 11 5.99 0.49 -21.08
C GLN A 11 5.73 0.63 -19.58
N THR A 12 4.67 -0.01 -19.10
CA THR A 12 4.35 -0.01 -17.67
C THR A 12 5.51 -0.66 -16.89
N PRO A 13 6.09 0.02 -15.90
CA PRO A 13 7.18 -0.54 -15.13
C PRO A 13 6.68 -1.69 -14.22
N PRO A 14 7.50 -2.72 -13.98
CA PRO A 14 7.12 -3.81 -13.08
C PRO A 14 7.11 -3.33 -11.62
N PHE A 15 6.12 -3.78 -10.84
CA PHE A 15 6.12 -3.53 -9.40
C PHE A 15 7.40 -4.10 -8.74
N PRO A 16 8.07 -3.38 -7.82
CA PRO A 16 7.71 -2.07 -7.25
C PRO A 16 8.26 -0.85 -8.01
N SER A 17 9.25 -1.01 -8.88
CA SER A 17 9.90 0.05 -9.68
C SER A 17 10.15 1.38 -8.95
N LEU A 18 10.57 1.32 -7.68
CA LEU A 18 11.00 2.52 -6.94
C LEU A 18 12.36 2.96 -7.48
N TYR A 19 12.43 4.17 -8.04
CA TYR A 19 13.68 4.76 -8.51
C TYR A 19 14.40 5.52 -7.39
N GLU A 20 15.71 5.73 -7.52
CA GLU A 20 16.50 6.46 -6.52
C GLU A 20 15.97 7.89 -6.31
N LEU A 21 15.75 8.28 -5.05
CA LEU A 21 15.35 9.64 -4.69
C LEU A 21 16.48 10.66 -4.91
N PHE A 22 17.73 10.23 -4.70
CA PHE A 22 18.95 11.01 -4.90
C PHE A 22 19.85 10.30 -5.92
N PRO A 23 19.51 10.37 -7.22
CA PRO A 23 20.20 9.62 -8.24
C PRO A 23 21.68 10.02 -8.31
N THR A 24 22.56 9.06 -8.03
CA THR A 24 24.01 9.20 -8.30
C THR A 24 24.35 8.85 -9.75
N LYS A 25 23.44 8.17 -10.44
CA LYS A 25 23.49 7.85 -11.87
C LYS A 25 22.19 8.31 -12.54
N SER A 26 22.22 8.59 -13.84
CA SER A 26 21.06 9.01 -14.64
C SER A 26 20.06 7.86 -14.87
N THR A 27 19.62 7.22 -13.78
CA THR A 27 18.54 6.23 -13.81
C THR A 27 17.24 7.01 -13.97
N GLY A 28 16.55 6.81 -15.10
CA GLY A 28 15.30 7.53 -15.39
C GLY A 28 14.22 7.26 -14.33
N ALA A 29 13.42 8.28 -14.03
CA ALA A 29 12.28 8.14 -13.12
C ALA A 29 11.18 7.28 -13.76
N TYR A 30 10.61 6.37 -12.97
CA TYR A 30 9.48 5.54 -13.37
C TYR A 30 8.16 6.21 -13.03
N TYR A 31 7.25 6.23 -14.02
CA TYR A 31 5.93 6.85 -13.89
C TYR A 31 4.83 5.87 -14.29
N LEU A 32 3.68 6.02 -13.63
CA LEU A 32 2.43 5.33 -13.91
C LEU A 32 1.49 6.30 -14.62
N TYR A 33 0.96 5.86 -15.76
CA TYR A 33 -0.01 6.64 -16.53
C TYR A 33 -1.40 5.98 -16.53
N TYR A 34 -1.47 4.65 -16.58
CA TYR A 34 -2.77 3.96 -16.59
C TYR A 34 -3.35 3.85 -15.18
N ASN A 35 -4.65 4.15 -15.05
CA ASN A 35 -5.36 4.06 -13.78
C ASN A 35 -5.33 2.65 -13.18
N LYS A 36 -5.37 1.63 -14.04
CA LYS A 36 -5.26 0.24 -13.62
C LYS A 36 -3.93 -0.02 -12.92
N ASP A 37 -2.84 0.55 -13.42
CA ASP A 37 -1.51 0.35 -12.85
C ASP A 37 -1.35 1.14 -11.55
N ILE A 38 -1.88 2.37 -11.50
CA ILE A 38 -1.97 3.18 -10.28
C ILE A 38 -2.71 2.40 -9.18
N TRP A 39 -3.89 1.86 -9.48
CA TRP A 39 -4.67 1.07 -8.54
C TRP A 39 -3.92 -0.17 -8.06
N ARG A 40 -3.28 -0.94 -8.96
CA ARG A 40 -2.51 -2.14 -8.59
C ARG A 40 -1.34 -1.81 -7.68
N PHE A 41 -0.57 -0.77 -8.00
CA PHE A 41 0.58 -0.36 -7.19
C PHE A 41 0.14 0.08 -5.80
N THR A 42 -0.93 0.87 -5.69
CA THR A 42 -1.45 1.31 -4.39
C THR A 42 -1.96 0.12 -3.59
N LEU A 43 -2.71 -0.79 -4.23
CA LEU A 43 -3.22 -1.99 -3.58
C LEU A 43 -2.10 -2.89 -3.04
N TYR A 44 -1.07 -3.15 -3.86
CA TYR A 44 0.05 -4.02 -3.45
C TYR A 44 0.86 -3.40 -2.32
N TRP A 45 1.13 -2.10 -2.36
CA TRP A 45 1.81 -1.44 -1.24
C TRP A 45 0.98 -1.46 0.04
N THR A 46 -0.33 -1.17 -0.04
CA THR A 46 -1.21 -1.26 1.13
C THR A 46 -1.25 -2.67 1.72
N LEU A 47 -1.33 -3.72 0.87
CA LEU A 47 -1.26 -5.12 1.30
C LEU A 47 0.05 -5.44 2.01
N ILE A 48 1.19 -4.96 1.50
CA ILE A 48 2.50 -5.17 2.12
C ILE A 48 2.57 -4.48 3.49
N PHE A 49 2.16 -3.21 3.59
CA PHE A 49 2.21 -2.48 4.85
C PHE A 49 1.28 -3.06 5.90
N TYR A 50 0.03 -3.34 5.54
CA TYR A 50 -0.95 -3.92 6.46
C TYR A 50 -0.54 -5.33 6.88
N GLY A 51 -0.12 -6.15 5.91
CA GLY A 51 0.37 -7.50 6.17
C GLY A 51 1.58 -7.50 7.10
N ALA A 52 2.58 -6.65 6.84
CA ALA A 52 3.74 -6.51 7.70
C ALA A 52 3.36 -6.08 9.13
N SER A 53 2.51 -5.06 9.29
CA SER A 53 2.06 -4.61 10.61
C SER A 53 1.29 -5.69 11.36
N HIS A 54 0.35 -6.37 10.70
CA HIS A 54 -0.43 -7.45 11.32
C HIS A 54 0.45 -8.64 11.69
N LEU A 55 1.42 -9.00 10.85
CA LEU A 55 2.38 -10.06 11.14
C LEU A 55 3.29 -9.72 12.31
N LEU A 56 3.75 -8.47 12.44
CA LEU A 56 4.54 -8.03 13.59
C LEU A 56 3.77 -8.18 14.90
N VAL A 57 2.51 -7.76 14.92
CA VAL A 57 1.63 -7.91 16.09
C VAL A 57 1.36 -9.39 16.38
N ALA A 58 1.07 -10.18 15.35
CA ALA A 58 0.85 -11.61 15.51
C ALA A 58 2.10 -12.34 16.02
N ALA A 59 3.29 -11.99 15.51
CA ALA A 59 4.56 -12.56 15.96
C ALA A 59 4.82 -12.21 17.44
N TRP A 60 4.53 -10.97 17.85
CA TRP A 60 4.62 -10.57 19.25
C TRP A 60 3.64 -11.34 20.14
N ALA A 61 2.39 -11.48 19.70
CA ALA A 61 1.37 -12.26 20.41
C ALA A 61 1.77 -13.74 20.54
N VAL A 62 2.30 -14.34 19.47
CA VAL A 62 2.81 -15.71 19.48
C VAL A 62 4.00 -15.85 20.43
N ALA A 63 4.96 -14.92 20.41
CA ALA A 63 6.12 -14.95 21.30
C ALA A 63 5.71 -14.92 22.79
N MET A 64 4.68 -14.14 23.14
CA MET A 64 4.18 -14.06 24.53
C MET A 64 3.25 -15.22 24.93
N GLN A 65 2.40 -15.70 24.01
CA GLN A 65 1.26 -16.58 24.31
C GLN A 65 1.48 -18.04 23.83
N CYS A 66 2.70 -18.40 23.42
CA CYS A 66 3.04 -19.73 22.90
C CYS A 66 2.97 -20.84 23.96
N ARG A 67 1.75 -21.20 24.38
CA ARG A 67 1.46 -22.33 25.28
C ARG A 67 0.94 -23.55 24.51
N SER A 68 0.34 -23.34 23.33
CA SER A 68 -0.20 -24.41 22.49
C SER A 68 0.14 -24.19 21.02
N TRP A 69 0.50 -25.26 20.31
CA TRP A 69 0.87 -25.20 18.89
C TRP A 69 -0.31 -24.74 18.00
N LYS A 70 -1.55 -25.06 18.38
CA LYS A 70 -2.76 -24.63 17.66
C LYS A 70 -2.97 -23.12 17.75
N ALA A 71 -2.79 -22.52 18.94
CA ALA A 71 -2.90 -21.06 19.10
C ALA A 71 -1.76 -20.33 18.37
N CYS A 72 -0.55 -20.91 18.39
CA CYS A 72 0.61 -20.38 17.66
C CYS A 72 0.34 -20.25 16.15
N LEU A 73 -0.41 -21.18 15.55
CA LEU A 73 -0.79 -21.11 14.13
C LEU A 73 -2.06 -20.31 13.87
N ALA A 74 -3.04 -20.38 14.77
CA ALA A 74 -4.32 -19.69 14.57
C ALA A 74 -4.18 -18.17 14.63
N VAL A 75 -3.34 -17.64 15.54
CA VAL A 75 -3.19 -16.20 15.73
C VAL A 75 -2.66 -15.49 14.47
N PRO A 76 -1.52 -15.90 13.86
CA PRO A 76 -1.05 -15.29 12.61
C PRO A 76 -2.05 -15.41 11.46
N LEU A 77 -2.75 -16.55 11.35
CA LEU A 77 -3.74 -16.74 10.29
C LEU A 77 -4.89 -15.74 10.39
N VAL A 78 -5.45 -15.55 11.59
CA VAL A 78 -6.54 -14.60 11.82
C VAL A 78 -6.09 -13.17 11.52
N TYR A 79 -4.91 -12.78 12.00
CA TYR A 79 -4.36 -11.44 11.74
C TYR A 79 -4.09 -11.19 10.25
N MET A 80 -3.61 -12.20 9.52
CA MET A 80 -3.40 -12.11 8.07
C MET A 80 -4.71 -11.95 7.30
N VAL A 81 -5.77 -12.65 7.71
CA VAL A 81 -7.09 -12.53 7.07
C VAL A 81 -7.68 -11.14 7.31
N ILE A 82 -7.66 -10.67 8.57
CA ILE A 82 -8.18 -9.34 8.93
C ILE A 82 -7.39 -8.26 8.20
N GLY A 83 -6.06 -8.25 8.35
CA GLY A 83 -5.20 -7.25 7.71
C GLY A 83 -5.28 -7.30 6.18
N GLY A 84 -5.45 -8.49 5.59
CA GLY A 84 -5.69 -8.65 4.16
C GLY A 84 -6.99 -8.00 3.70
N LEU A 85 -8.10 -8.24 4.41
CA LEU A 85 -9.39 -7.62 4.08
C LEU A 85 -9.36 -6.10 4.22
N GLU A 86 -8.80 -5.59 5.32
CA GLU A 86 -8.64 -4.15 5.53
C GLU A 86 -7.78 -3.51 4.44
N ALA A 87 -6.67 -4.15 4.08
CA ALA A 87 -5.77 -3.68 3.03
C ALA A 87 -6.42 -3.69 1.65
N LEU A 88 -7.22 -4.72 1.35
CA LEU A 88 -7.96 -4.81 0.09
C LEU A 88 -8.94 -3.65 -0.04
N LEU A 89 -9.67 -3.33 1.03
CA LEU A 89 -10.64 -2.23 1.05
C LEU A 89 -9.93 -0.87 0.98
N ALA A 90 -9.02 -0.60 1.92
CA ALA A 90 -8.31 0.68 2.00
C ALA A 90 -7.48 0.95 0.73
N GLY A 91 -6.70 -0.05 0.29
CA GLY A 91 -5.88 0.05 -0.91
C GLY A 91 -6.70 0.24 -2.19
N SER A 92 -7.86 -0.43 -2.31
CA SER A 92 -8.71 -0.26 -3.49
C SER A 92 -9.39 1.10 -3.53
N ILE A 93 -9.96 1.56 -2.40
CA ILE A 93 -10.62 2.87 -2.32
C ILE A 93 -9.62 3.97 -2.68
N ILE A 94 -8.46 3.98 -2.02
CA ILE A 94 -7.43 5.00 -2.27
C ILE A 94 -6.85 4.87 -3.69
N GLY A 95 -6.59 3.66 -4.17
CA GLY A 95 -6.07 3.43 -5.53
C GLY A 95 -7.01 3.93 -6.63
N LEU A 96 -8.32 3.74 -6.46
CA LEU A 96 -9.33 4.24 -7.40
C LEU A 96 -9.44 5.77 -7.35
N VAL A 97 -9.49 6.36 -6.15
CA VAL A 97 -9.52 7.82 -5.98
C VAL A 97 -8.28 8.46 -6.60
N LEU A 98 -7.10 7.92 -6.34
CA LEU A 98 -5.85 8.39 -6.92
C LEU A 98 -5.82 8.28 -8.44
N GLY A 99 -6.26 7.13 -8.99
CA GLY A 99 -6.37 6.95 -10.43
C GLY A 99 -7.26 8.01 -11.08
N ALA A 100 -8.43 8.26 -10.50
CA ALA A 100 -9.37 9.27 -11.00
C ALA A 100 -8.80 10.70 -10.91
N VAL A 101 -8.17 11.07 -9.79
CA VAL A 101 -7.58 12.41 -9.60
C VAL A 101 -6.44 12.66 -10.59
N TYR A 102 -5.54 11.68 -10.77
CA TYR A 102 -4.42 11.84 -11.70
C TYR A 102 -4.85 11.82 -13.16
N GLU A 103 -5.89 11.06 -13.51
CA GLU A 103 -6.47 11.12 -14.85
C GLU A 103 -7.16 12.47 -15.10
N ALA A 104 -8.00 12.95 -14.18
CA ALA A 104 -8.69 14.22 -14.31
C ALA A 104 -7.73 15.41 -14.38
N GLY A 105 -6.62 15.35 -13.64
CA GLY A 105 -5.55 16.36 -13.68
C GLY A 105 -4.60 16.21 -14.87
N ASN A 106 -4.77 15.19 -15.72
CA ASN A 106 -3.85 14.84 -16.79
C ASN A 106 -2.38 14.72 -16.33
N PHE A 107 -2.18 14.20 -15.11
CA PHE A 107 -0.87 14.06 -14.48
C PHE A 107 -0.31 12.65 -14.63
N ARG A 108 1.01 12.57 -14.61
CA ARG A 108 1.76 11.30 -14.46
C ARG A 108 2.05 11.05 -12.99
N MET A 109 1.87 9.82 -12.53
CA MET A 109 2.10 9.46 -11.13
C MET A 109 3.50 8.87 -10.94
N SER A 110 4.27 9.32 -9.95
CA SER A 110 5.52 8.66 -9.55
C SER A 110 5.22 7.35 -8.80
N THR A 111 6.04 6.32 -9.01
CA THR A 111 5.92 5.02 -8.32
C THR A 111 6.10 5.12 -6.80
N TRP A 112 6.65 6.23 -6.29
CA TRP A 112 6.71 6.56 -4.86
C TRP A 112 5.36 6.95 -4.26
N ILE A 113 4.44 7.50 -5.05
CA ILE A 113 3.15 7.98 -4.54
C ILE A 113 2.31 6.83 -3.97
N PRO A 114 2.12 5.69 -4.68
CA PRO A 114 1.46 4.52 -4.12
C PRO A 114 2.09 3.99 -2.82
N LEU A 115 3.43 3.99 -2.73
CA LEU A 115 4.15 3.57 -1.52
C LEU A 115 3.80 4.46 -0.33
N LEU A 116 3.90 5.79 -0.50
CA LEU A 116 3.61 6.75 0.56
C LEU A 116 2.16 6.63 1.03
N TRP A 117 1.21 6.45 0.10
CA TRP A 117 -0.18 6.22 0.46
C TRP A 117 -0.39 4.91 1.22
N GLY A 118 0.27 3.82 0.86
CA GLY A 118 0.25 2.59 1.64
C GLY A 118 0.73 2.81 3.08
N GLY A 119 1.82 3.57 3.25
CA GLY A 119 2.34 3.97 4.56
C GLY A 119 1.37 4.83 5.36
N ILE A 120 0.77 5.85 4.74
CA ILE A 120 -0.24 6.71 5.38
C ILE A 120 -1.45 5.86 5.82
N ASN A 121 -1.93 4.95 4.98
CA ASN A 121 -3.07 4.10 5.32
C ASN A 121 -2.81 3.26 6.57
N VAL A 122 -1.62 2.67 6.71
CA VAL A 122 -1.32 1.85 7.89
C VAL A 122 -1.09 2.71 9.13
N LEU A 123 -0.52 3.92 8.98
CA LEU A 123 -0.40 4.87 10.09
C LEU A 123 -1.77 5.32 10.60
N VAL A 124 -2.72 5.62 9.69
CA VAL A 124 -4.10 5.97 10.07
C VAL A 124 -4.79 4.80 10.78
N LEU A 125 -4.57 3.56 10.32
CA LEU A 125 -5.07 2.37 11.02
C LEU A 125 -4.49 2.28 12.45
N ILE A 126 -3.18 2.43 12.60
CA ILE A 126 -2.53 2.37 13.92
C ILE A 126 -3.06 3.48 14.84
N LEU A 127 -3.16 4.71 14.33
CA LEU A 127 -3.66 5.85 15.12
C LEU A 127 -5.13 5.66 15.53
N SER A 128 -5.96 5.10 14.66
CA SER A 128 -7.37 4.82 14.98
C SER A 128 -7.57 3.64 15.93
N SER A 129 -6.55 2.80 16.12
CA SER A 129 -6.59 1.70 17.09
C SER A 129 -6.48 2.15 18.55
N PHE A 130 -5.94 3.36 18.80
CA PHE A 130 -5.85 3.90 20.15
C PHE A 130 -7.20 4.52 20.56
N PRO A 131 -7.72 4.21 21.77
CA PRO A 131 -8.86 4.93 22.30
C PRO A 131 -8.47 6.39 22.49
N ILE A 132 -9.27 7.32 21.94
CA ILE A 132 -9.08 8.77 22.17
C ILE A 132 -9.42 9.06 23.64
N PRO A 133 -8.45 9.40 24.51
CA PRO A 133 -8.75 9.76 25.88
C PRO A 133 -9.24 11.22 25.85
N GLY A 134 -10.56 11.42 25.87
CA GLY A 134 -11.13 12.78 25.85
C GLY A 134 -12.48 12.96 25.17
N GLY A 135 -13.23 11.88 24.89
CA GLY A 135 -14.67 12.02 24.67
C GLY A 135 -15.34 12.43 25.98
N LEU A 136 -15.64 13.72 26.12
CA LEU A 136 -16.56 14.27 27.14
C LEU A 136 -17.95 13.63 27.00
#